data_AF-A0ABD0QPJ3-F1
#
_entry.id   AF-A0ABD0QPJ3-F1
#
_cell.length_a   1.000
_cell.length_b   1.000
_cell.length_c   1.000
_cell.angle_alpha   90.00
_cell.angle_beta   90.00
_cell.angle_gamma   90.00
#
_symmetry.space_group_name_H-M   'P 1'
#
loop_
_entity.id
_entity.type
_entity.pdbx_description
1 polymer ?
#
loop_
_entity_poly.entity_id
_entity_poly.type
_entity_poly.pdbx_seq_one_letter_code
_entity_poly.pdbx_strand_id
1 'polypeptide(L)'
;QINDVTFQLQLPPSYCIHPTPFFPSATDHTGAEAKPPPPEVLDQTSIYTVHEILDSQRRGGHLEDLVDWEGYGPEERSWVPRDDILDPTLLLDFHRTSSRSWASGAAPGGG
;
A
#
# COMPACT_ATOMS: atom_id res chain seq x y z
N GLN A 1 -12.70 -20.15 -17.63
CA GLN A 1 -13.22 -18.79 -17.76
C GLN A 1 -12.56 -17.96 -16.67
N ILE A 2 -11.57 -17.16 -17.05
CA ILE A 2 -10.83 -16.27 -16.15
C ILE A 2 -11.58 -14.93 -16.17
N ASN A 3 -11.91 -14.38 -15.00
CA ASN A 3 -12.73 -13.17 -14.88
C ASN A 3 -11.89 -11.91 -15.19
N ASP A 4 -12.55 -10.81 -15.58
CA ASP A 4 -11.93 -9.58 -16.11
C ASP A 4 -10.99 -8.85 -15.12
N VAL A 5 -11.02 -9.25 -13.85
CA VAL A 5 -10.13 -8.76 -12.77
C VAL A 5 -8.94 -9.67 -12.48
N THR A 6 -8.70 -10.69 -13.30
CA THR A 6 -7.65 -11.68 -13.08
C THR A 6 -6.48 -11.45 -14.04
N PHE A 7 -5.43 -10.86 -13.50
CA PHE A 7 -4.15 -10.70 -14.20
C PHE A 7 -3.34 -11.99 -14.07
N GLN A 8 -2.86 -12.54 -15.19
CA GLN A 8 -1.92 -13.65 -15.20
C GLN A 8 -0.51 -13.07 -15.28
N LEU A 9 0.24 -13.11 -14.18
CA LEU A 9 1.61 -12.63 -14.13
C LEU A 9 2.51 -13.56 -14.97
N GLN A 10 2.88 -13.14 -16.18
CA GLN A 10 3.90 -13.84 -16.97
C GLN A 10 5.27 -13.51 -16.40
N LEU A 11 5.76 -14.39 -15.53
CA LEU A 11 7.12 -14.29 -15.02
C LEU A 11 8.12 -14.47 -16.18
N PRO A 12 9.20 -13.68 -16.24
CA PRO A 12 10.28 -13.89 -17.19
C PRO A 12 10.80 -15.33 -17.11
N PRO A 13 11.25 -15.94 -18.22
CA PRO A 13 11.71 -17.35 -18.25
C PRO A 13 12.91 -17.65 -17.34
N SER A 14 13.54 -16.64 -16.73
CA SER A 14 14.57 -16.77 -15.71
C SER A 14 14.03 -16.98 -14.28
N TYR A 15 12.73 -16.78 -14.05
CA TYR A 15 12.07 -17.05 -12.77
C TYR A 15 11.48 -18.47 -12.79
N CYS A 16 12.33 -19.47 -12.60
CA CYS A 16 11.86 -20.82 -12.32
C CYS A 16 11.40 -20.87 -10.86
N ILE A 17 10.08 -20.83 -10.63
CA ILE A 17 9.53 -21.24 -9.33
C ILE A 17 9.76 -22.75 -9.23
N HIS A 18 10.89 -23.13 -8.64
CA HIS A 18 11.25 -24.53 -8.48
C HIS A 18 10.35 -25.18 -7.43
N PRO A 19 9.64 -26.28 -7.75
CA PRO A 19 8.92 -27.03 -6.75
C PRO A 19 9.96 -27.87 -6.00
N THR A 20 10.51 -27.33 -4.91
CA THR A 20 11.34 -28.13 -4.01
C THR A 20 10.42 -28.75 -2.96
N PRO A 21 10.16 -30.07 -3.01
CA PRO A 21 9.57 -30.76 -1.86
C PRO A 21 10.55 -30.68 -0.70
N PHE A 22 10.07 -30.18 0.43
CA PHE A 22 10.82 -30.15 1.69
C PHE A 22 11.03 -31.58 2.19
N PHE A 23 12.23 -32.12 1.98
CA PHE A 23 12.66 -33.36 2.63
C PHE A 23 13.42 -32.99 3.91
N PRO A 24 12.92 -33.31 5.11
CA PRO A 24 13.71 -33.16 6.32
C PRO A 24 14.80 -34.23 6.31
N SER A 25 16.02 -33.86 5.92
CA SER A 25 17.15 -34.78 6.01
C SER A 25 17.60 -34.86 7.48
N ALA A 26 17.26 -35.98 8.12
CA ALA A 26 17.83 -36.34 9.40
C ALA A 26 19.34 -36.54 9.23
N THR A 27 20.13 -35.57 9.68
CA THR A 27 21.57 -35.70 9.85
C THR A 27 21.99 -35.09 11.17
N ASP A 28 22.23 -35.97 12.14
CA ASP A 28 22.90 -35.69 13.41
C ASP A 28 24.35 -35.29 13.17
N HIS A 29 24.63 -34.00 12.93
CA HIS A 29 25.99 -33.44 13.03
C HIS A 29 25.95 -32.08 13.74
N THR A 30 26.47 -32.07 14.96
CA THR A 30 26.71 -30.92 15.82
C THR A 30 27.50 -29.80 15.13
N GLY A 31 26.99 -28.55 15.14
CA GLY A 31 27.84 -27.35 15.18
C GLY A 31 27.45 -26.16 14.29
N ALA A 32 26.56 -25.31 14.81
CA ALA A 32 26.28 -23.93 14.38
C ALA A 32 25.66 -23.72 12.98
N GLU A 33 24.36 -24.00 12.94
CA GLU A 33 23.40 -23.42 12.00
C GLU A 33 23.51 -21.89 12.00
N ALA A 34 24.24 -21.32 11.04
CA ALA A 34 24.12 -19.90 10.74
C ALA A 34 22.75 -19.70 10.12
N LYS A 35 21.76 -19.39 10.96
CA LYS A 35 20.42 -18.97 10.55
C LYS A 35 20.58 -17.99 9.38
N PRO A 36 19.91 -18.20 8.22
CA PRO A 36 19.96 -17.23 7.15
C PRO A 36 19.62 -15.86 7.72
N PRO A 37 20.35 -14.79 7.35
CA PRO A 37 20.09 -13.47 7.89
C PRO A 37 18.59 -13.19 7.72
N PRO A 38 17.92 -12.68 8.77
CA PRO A 38 16.53 -12.27 8.65
C PRO A 38 16.38 -11.41 7.38
N PRO A 39 15.30 -11.59 6.60
CA PRO A 39 15.06 -10.72 5.45
C PRO A 39 15.13 -9.28 5.94
N GLU A 40 16.06 -8.50 5.36
CA GLU A 40 16.18 -7.08 5.66
C GLU A 40 14.89 -6.42 5.20
N VAL A 41 14.04 -6.03 6.16
CA VAL A 41 12.88 -5.20 5.89
C VAL A 41 13.47 -3.83 5.53
N LEU A 42 13.44 -3.51 4.24
CA LEU A 42 13.89 -2.22 3.76
C LEU A 42 12.83 -1.19 4.17
N ASP A 43 12.87 -0.72 5.41
CA ASP A 43 12.03 0.36 5.94
C ASP A 43 12.47 1.71 5.36
N GLN A 44 12.46 1.83 4.03
CA GLN A 44 12.75 3.09 3.36
C GLN A 44 11.46 3.90 3.26
N THR A 45 11.39 5.00 4.02
CA THR A 45 10.41 6.06 3.81
C THR A 45 10.68 6.71 2.45
N SER A 46 9.97 6.25 1.43
CA SER A 46 10.00 6.84 0.09
C SER A 46 8.97 7.97 0.01
N ILE A 47 9.42 9.14 -0.45
CA ILE A 47 8.55 10.28 -0.74
C ILE A 47 8.19 10.23 -2.22
N TYR A 48 6.90 10.31 -2.52
CA TYR A 48 6.38 10.31 -3.89
C TYR A 48 5.60 11.60 -4.15
N THR A 49 5.57 12.05 -5.40
CA THR A 49 4.80 13.23 -5.78
C THR A 49 3.34 12.87 -5.97
N VAL A 50 2.47 13.66 -5.36
CA VAL A 50 1.01 13.53 -5.50
C VAL A 50 0.55 14.37 -6.68
N HIS A 51 -0.22 13.77 -7.57
CA HIS A 51 -0.93 14.49 -8.63
C HIS A 51 -2.14 15.22 -8.05
N GLU A 52 -3.02 14.49 -7.35
CA GLU A 52 -4.18 15.08 -6.65
C GLU A 52 -4.70 14.18 -5.52
N ILE A 53 -5.50 14.77 -4.64
CA ILE A 53 -6.26 14.03 -3.61
C ILE A 53 -7.69 13.89 -4.12
N LEU A 54 -8.17 12.65 -4.14
CA LEU A 54 -9.46 12.30 -4.76
C LEU A 54 -10.58 12.15 -3.74
N ASP A 55 -10.27 11.61 -2.56
CA ASP A 55 -11.25 11.32 -1.52
C ASP A 55 -10.61 11.32 -0.13
N SER A 56 -11.44 11.36 0.91
CA SER A 56 -11.03 11.37 2.31
C SER A 56 -12.00 10.54 3.15
N GLN A 57 -11.48 9.57 3.91
CA GLN A 57 -12.29 8.66 4.72
C GLN A 57 -11.77 8.54 6.15
N ARG A 58 -12.67 8.27 7.09
CA ARG A 58 -12.30 7.90 8.46
C ARG A 58 -12.32 6.39 8.64
N ARG A 59 -11.18 5.81 9.03
CA ARG A 59 -11.04 4.39 9.31
C ARG A 59 -10.35 4.18 10.66
N GLY A 60 -11.02 3.48 11.57
CA GLY A 60 -10.45 3.17 12.90
C GLY A 60 -10.08 4.39 13.75
N GLY A 61 -10.71 5.54 13.52
CA GLY A 61 -10.39 6.81 14.20
C GLY A 61 -9.31 7.66 13.51
N HIS A 62 -8.68 7.14 12.47
CA HIS A 62 -7.68 7.84 11.66
C HIS A 62 -8.31 8.38 10.38
N LEU A 63 -7.78 9.50 9.87
CA LEU A 63 -8.19 10.09 8.60
C LEU A 63 -7.19 9.64 7.53
N GLU A 64 -7.71 9.01 6.48
CA GLU A 64 -6.95 8.56 5.33
C GLU A 64 -7.42 9.33 4.10
N ASP A 65 -6.48 9.71 3.24
CA ASP A 65 -6.74 10.41 1.98
C ASP A 65 -6.40 9.47 0.81
N LEU A 66 -7.28 9.39 -0.20
CA LEU A 66 -7.04 8.63 -1.42
C LEU A 66 -6.22 9.47 -2.37
N VAL A 67 -4.99 9.03 -2.63
CA VAL A 67 -4.01 9.76 -3.41
C VAL A 67 -3.91 9.23 -4.82
N ASP A 68 -3.95 10.14 -5.79
CA ASP A 68 -3.52 9.93 -7.17
C ASP A 68 -2.05 10.30 -7.28
N TRP A 69 -1.20 9.35 -7.67
CA TRP A 69 0.24 9.56 -7.73
C TRP A 69 0.66 10.11 -9.10
N GLU A 70 1.59 11.06 -9.11
CA GLU A 70 2.08 11.64 -10.36
C GLU A 70 2.90 10.62 -11.16
N GLY A 71 2.55 10.44 -12.44
CA GLY A 71 3.23 9.51 -13.34
C GLY A 71 2.76 8.06 -13.25
N TYR A 72 1.78 7.77 -12.40
CA TYR A 72 1.20 6.43 -12.23
C TYR A 72 -0.27 6.39 -12.66
N GLY A 73 -0.75 5.19 -12.97
CA GLY A 73 -2.14 4.98 -13.40
C GLY A 73 -3.12 4.96 -12.22
N PRO A 74 -4.43 5.04 -12.50
CA PRO A 74 -5.47 5.00 -11.46
C PRO A 74 -5.47 3.71 -10.63
N GLU A 75 -4.87 2.63 -11.14
CA GLU A 75 -4.67 1.36 -10.44
C GLU A 75 -3.68 1.43 -9.28
N GLU A 76 -2.77 2.40 -9.27
CA GLU A 76 -1.77 2.57 -8.20
C GLU A 76 -2.22 3.54 -7.10
N ARG A 77 -3.45 4.06 -7.22
CA ARG A 77 -4.06 4.90 -6.18
C ARG A 77 -4.12 4.15 -4.86
N SER A 78 -3.76 4.85 -3.80
CA SER A 78 -3.70 4.25 -2.46
C SER A 78 -4.23 5.19 -1.40
N TRP A 79 -4.84 4.60 -0.37
CA TRP A 79 -5.18 5.31 0.87
C TRP A 79 -3.91 5.51 1.68
N VAL A 80 -3.59 6.76 1.98
CA VAL A 80 -2.46 7.13 2.84
C VAL A 80 -2.96 7.84 4.10
N PRO A 81 -2.30 7.67 5.24
CA PRO A 81 -2.58 8.47 6.42
C PRO A 81 -2.46 9.97 6.10
N ARG A 82 -3.39 10.78 6.59
CA ARG A 82 -3.32 12.23 6.37
C ARG A 82 -2.05 12.86 6.93
N ASP A 83 -1.50 12.29 8.00
CA ASP A 83 -0.24 12.73 8.60
C ASP A 83 0.98 12.52 7.68
N ASP A 84 0.87 11.66 6.66
CA ASP A 84 1.94 11.41 5.67
C ASP A 84 1.88 12.38 4.47
N ILE A 85 0.81 13.19 4.35
CA ILE A 85 0.70 14.23 3.32
C ILE A 85 1.53 15.45 3.74
N LEU A 86 2.70 15.59 3.11
CA LEU A 86 3.67 16.64 3.45
C LEU A 86 3.28 18.03 2.91
N ASP A 87 2.43 18.09 1.88
CA ASP A 87 2.02 19.34 1.25
C ASP A 87 0.57 19.72 1.64
N PRO A 88 0.39 20.77 2.47
CA PRO A 88 -0.94 21.21 2.88
C PRO A 88 -1.75 21.85 1.75
N THR A 89 -1.12 22.25 0.64
CA THR A 89 -1.84 22.83 -0.50
C THR A 89 -2.74 21.81 -1.18
N LEU A 90 -2.30 20.55 -1.27
CA LEU A 90 -3.10 19.43 -1.79
C LEU A 90 -4.42 19.27 -1.02
N LEU A 91 -4.37 19.42 0.30
CA LEU A 91 -5.55 19.36 1.16
C LEU A 91 -6.48 20.55 0.90
N LEU A 92 -5.91 21.75 0.75
CA LEU A 92 -6.68 22.97 0.46
C LEU A 92 -7.38 22.90 -0.90
N ASP A 93 -6.67 22.44 -1.94
CA ASP A 93 -7.20 22.25 -3.28
C ASP A 93 -8.32 21.21 -3.30
N PHE A 94 -8.15 20.09 -2.58
CA PHE A 94 -9.19 19.09 -2.39
C PHE A 94 -10.43 19.71 -1.74
N HIS A 95 -10.28 20.43 -0.62
CA HIS A 95 -11.41 21.07 0.07
C HIS A 95 -12.11 22.14 -0.76
N ARG A 96 -11.36 22.87 -1.60
CA ARG A 96 -11.91 23.89 -2.50
C ARG A 96 -12.77 23.27 -3.60
N THR A 97 -12.34 22.13 -4.14
CA THR A 97 -13.06 21.39 -5.19
C THR A 97 -14.24 20.60 -4.62
N SER A 98 -14.08 20.02 -3.43
CA SER A 98 -15.08 19.18 -2.74
C SER A 98 -16.23 19.94 -2.07
N SER A 99 -16.54 21.16 -2.53
CA SER A 99 -17.59 22.06 -1.99
C SER A 99 -19.01 21.46 -1.91
N ARG A 100 -19.26 20.19 -2.30
CA ARG A 100 -20.61 19.62 -2.35
C ARG A 100 -20.86 18.26 -1.71
N SER A 101 -19.85 17.55 -1.16
CA SER A 101 -20.08 16.18 -0.66
C SER A 101 -19.34 15.80 0.63
N TRP A 102 -18.33 16.54 1.09
CA TRP A 102 -17.58 16.17 2.29
C TRP A 102 -18.34 16.44 3.62
N ALA A 103 -19.45 17.20 3.57
CA ALA A 103 -20.29 17.52 4.73
C ALA A 103 -21.01 16.31 5.35
N SER A 104 -20.92 15.11 4.77
CA SER A 104 -21.64 13.92 5.23
C SER A 104 -20.94 13.12 6.33
N GLY A 105 -19.72 13.49 6.75
CA GLY A 105 -18.98 12.79 7.82
C GLY A 105 -19.01 13.46 9.20
N ALA A 106 -19.54 14.68 9.32
CA ALA A 106 -19.61 15.40 10.59
C ALA A 106 -21.02 15.29 11.18
N ALA A 107 -21.35 14.14 11.75
CA ALA A 107 -22.37 14.10 12.80
C ALA A 107 -21.72 14.61 14.10
N PRO A 108 -22.16 15.74 14.69
CA PRO A 108 -21.82 16.01 16.07
C PRO A 108 -22.55 14.98 16.93
N GLY A 109 -21.79 14.05 17.53
CA GLY A 109 -22.28 13.31 18.67
C GLY A 109 -22.53 14.31 19.80
N GLY A 110 -23.80 14.63 20.05
CA GLY A 110 -24.21 15.56 21.09
C GLY A 110 -25.29 14.93 21.95
N GLY A 111 -24.94 14.69 23.22
CA GLY A 111 -25.82 14.77 24.41
C GLY A 111 -26.85 13.68 24.58
#